data_AF-A0A317LSM0-F1
#
_entry.id   AF-A0A317LSM0-F1
#
_cell.length_a   1.000
_cell.length_b   1.000
_cell.length_c   1.000
_cell.angle_alpha   90.00
_cell.angle_beta   90.00
_cell.angle_gamma   90.00
#
_symmetry.space_group_name_H-M   'P 1'
#
loop_
_entity.id
_entity.type
_entity.pdbx_description
1 polymer ?
#
loop_
_entity_poly.entity_id
_entity_poly.type
_entity_poly.pdbx_seq_one_letter_code
_entity_poly.pdbx_strand_id
1 'polypeptide(L)' 'MQVDLIITLNEDSLGNLNSVVERLKNQGVAVSDVTTYGVIMGKGDSSLINKLSKDKEIESVIEDYYTQLPPPESEIQ' A
#
# COMPACT_ATOMS: atom_id res chain seq x y z
N MET A 1 4.74 14.33 3.21
CA MET A 1 3.36 14.44 3.74
C MET A 1 2.95 13.03 4.15
N GLN A 2 2.31 12.84 5.32
CA GLN A 2 1.86 11.50 5.69
C GLN A 2 0.61 11.14 4.89
N VAL A 3 0.63 9.97 4.25
CA VAL A 3 -0.45 9.44 3.41
C VAL A 3 -0.72 7.98 3.78
N ASP A 4 -1.97 7.57 3.54
CA ASP A 4 -2.34 6.17 3.52
C ASP A 4 -1.77 5.52 2.25
N LEU A 5 -1.18 4.35 2.38
CA LEU A 5 -0.47 3.61 1.35
C LEU A 5 -1.10 2.23 1.19
N ILE A 6 -1.37 1.86 -0.05
CA ILE A 6 -1.70 0.49 -0.45
C ILE A 6 -0.51 -0.03 -1.26
N ILE A 7 0.13 -1.09 -0.75
CA ILE A 7 1.32 -1.71 -1.32
C ILE A 7 0.92 -3.11 -1.76
N THR A 8 1.07 -3.40 -3.05
CA THR A 8 0.81 -4.73 -3.62
C THR A 8 2.14 -5.42 -3.89
N LEU A 9 2.32 -6.61 -3.36
CA LEU A 9 3.48 -7.46 -3.61
C LEU A 9 3.30 -8.27 -4.88
N ASN A 10 4.42 -8.58 -5.54
CA ASN A 10 4.40 -9.52 -6.65
C ASN A 10 4.17 -10.98 -6.15
N GLU A 11 3.74 -11.86 -7.05
CA GLU A 11 3.44 -13.26 -6.72
C GLU A 11 4.63 -14.00 -6.10
N ASP A 12 5.85 -13.73 -6.58
CA ASP A 12 7.09 -14.36 -6.10
C ASP A 12 7.42 -14.00 -4.64
N SER A 13 6.92 -12.86 -4.16
CA SER A 13 7.21 -12.33 -2.81
C SER A 13 6.16 -12.71 -1.77
N LEU A 14 5.06 -13.38 -2.17
CA LEU A 14 4.02 -13.84 -1.25
C LEU A 14 4.57 -14.78 -0.16
N GLY A 15 5.55 -15.62 -0.50
CA GLY A 15 6.22 -16.50 0.46
C GLY A 15 7.08 -15.77 1.50
N ASN A 16 7.45 -14.51 1.25
CA ASN A 16 8.37 -13.71 2.06
C ASN A 16 7.67 -12.52 2.75
N LEU A 17 6.36 -12.57 2.87
CA LEU A 17 5.50 -11.47 3.32
C LEU A 17 5.97 -10.83 4.65
N ASN A 18 6.35 -11.65 5.63
CA ASN A 18 6.88 -11.17 6.90
C ASN A 18 8.18 -10.36 6.74
N SER A 19 9.06 -10.78 5.84
CA SER A 19 10.32 -10.07 5.57
C SER A 19 10.07 -8.72 4.92
N VAL A 20 9.13 -8.66 3.97
CA VAL A 20 8.72 -7.41 3.32
C VAL A 20 8.10 -6.45 4.33
N VAL A 21 7.20 -6.93 5.19
CA VAL A 21 6.58 -6.12 6.25
C VAL A 21 7.62 -5.50 7.18
N GLU A 22 8.59 -6.28 7.66
CA GLU A 22 9.66 -5.77 8.50
C GLU A 22 10.53 -4.73 7.77
N ARG A 23 10.81 -4.94 6.48
CA ARG A 23 11.53 -3.95 5.67
C ARG A 23 10.73 -2.66 5.52
N LEU A 24 9.43 -2.73 5.28
CA LEU A 24 8.55 -1.57 5.16
C LEU A 24 8.51 -0.77 6.46
N LYS A 25 8.38 -1.43 7.61
CA LYS A 25 8.47 -0.77 8.93
C LYS A 25 9.80 -0.05 9.11
N ASN A 26 10.91 -0.69 8.78
CA ASN A 26 12.25 -0.09 8.85
C ASN A 26 12.43 1.09 7.90
N GLN A 27 11.66 1.15 6.81
CA GLN A 27 11.64 2.28 5.88
C GLN A 27 10.69 3.40 6.32
N GLY A 28 10.01 3.26 7.45
CA GLY A 28 9.12 4.27 8.01
C GLY A 28 7.65 4.10 7.64
N VAL A 29 7.25 2.93 7.13
CA VAL A 29 5.84 2.59 6.90
C VAL A 29 5.23 2.03 8.19
N ALA A 30 4.24 2.72 8.73
CA ALA A 30 3.39 2.22 9.80
C ALA A 30 2.35 1.24 9.22
N VAL A 31 2.74 -0.03 9.12
CA VAL A 31 1.86 -1.11 8.62
C VAL A 31 0.65 -1.26 9.54
N SER A 32 -0.54 -1.16 8.95
CA SER A 32 -1.83 -1.22 9.64
C SER A 32 -2.52 -2.56 9.41
N ASP A 33 -2.44 -3.10 8.20
CA ASP A 33 -3.05 -4.38 7.85
C ASP A 33 -2.24 -5.09 6.76
N VAL A 34 -2.35 -6.41 6.74
CA VAL A 34 -1.63 -7.31 5.85
C VAL A 34 -2.57 -8.42 5.42
N THR A 35 -2.92 -8.44 4.13
CA THR A 35 -3.80 -9.45 3.56
C THR A 35 -3.01 -10.69 3.12
N THR A 36 -3.67 -11.84 3.10
CA THR A 36 -3.09 -13.10 2.63
C THR A 36 -2.74 -13.08 1.12
N TYR A 37 -3.26 -12.11 0.37
CA TYR A 37 -3.09 -11.98 -1.07
C TYR A 37 -1.95 -11.00 -1.46
N GLY A 38 -1.09 -10.62 -0.51
CA GLY A 38 0.05 -9.75 -0.80
C GLY A 38 -0.26 -8.27 -0.84
N VAL A 39 -1.44 -7.83 -0.36
CA VAL A 39 -1.74 -6.42 -0.17
C VAL A 39 -1.40 -6.02 1.26
N ILE A 40 -0.59 -4.97 1.41
CA ILE A 40 -0.19 -4.36 2.67
C ILE A 40 -0.74 -2.94 2.72
N MET A 41 -1.46 -2.62 3.79
CA MET A 41 -2.01 -1.30 4.04
C MET A 41 -1.23 -0.65 5.18
N GLY A 42 -0.91 0.64 5.04
CA GLY A 42 -0.20 1.36 6.09
C GLY A 42 -0.11 2.86 5.85
N LYS A 43 0.55 3.56 6.76
CA LYS A 43 0.81 4.99 6.63
C LYS A 43 2.29 5.25 6.44
N GLY A 44 2.64 6.16 5.54
CA GLY A 44 4.03 6.53 5.29
C GLY A 44 4.16 7.95 4.75
N ASP A 45 5.40 8.41 4.61
CA ASP A 45 5.63 9.66 3.87
C ASP A 45 5.46 9.42 2.37
N SER A 46 4.78 10.34 1.69
CA SER A 46 4.55 10.28 0.24
C SER A 46 5.84 10.12 -0.59
N SER A 47 6.98 10.59 -0.09
CA SER A 47 8.28 10.37 -0.75
C SER A 47 8.70 8.89 -0.81
N LEU A 48 8.16 8.04 0.08
CA LEU A 48 8.42 6.60 0.08
C LEU A 48 7.84 5.92 -1.16
N ILE A 49 6.78 6.45 -1.77
CA ILE A 49 6.13 5.84 -2.95
C ILE A 49 7.14 5.67 -4.09
N ASN A 50 7.91 6.71 -4.38
CA ASN A 50 8.94 6.67 -5.42
C ASN A 50 10.07 5.68 -5.11
N LYS A 51 10.33 5.43 -3.82
CA LYS A 51 11.35 4.48 -3.37
C LYS A 51 10.83 3.05 -3.47
N LEU A 52 9.61 2.82 -2.98
CA LEU A 52 8.95 1.51 -2.96
C LEU A 52 8.57 1.03 -4.36
N SER A 53 8.18 1.94 -5.26
CA SER A 53 7.87 1.61 -6.67
C SER A 53 9.07 1.08 -7.46
N LYS A 54 10.29 1.18 -6.92
CA LYS A 54 11.52 0.63 -7.50
C LYS A 54 11.95 -0.68 -6.84
N ASP A 55 11.27 -1.10 -5.78
CA ASP A 55 11.54 -2.35 -5.10
C ASP A 55 11.05 -3.51 -5.99
N LYS A 56 11.90 -4.52 -6.18
CA LYS A 56 11.58 -5.64 -7.07
C LYS A 56 10.49 -6.55 -6.52
N GLU A 57 10.27 -6.52 -5.21
CA GLU A 57 9.27 -7.34 -4.52
C GLU A 57 7.88 -6.67 -4.49
N ILE A 58 7.82 -5.41 -4.89
CA ILE A 58 6.60 -4.59 -4.89
C ILE A 58 6.13 -4.43 -6.34
N GLU A 59 4.91 -4.87 -6.59
CA GLU A 59 4.26 -4.72 -7.89
C GLU A 59 3.69 -3.31 -8.06
N SER A 60 3.08 -2.76 -7.01
CA SER A 60 2.58 -1.39 -7.02
C SER A 60 2.53 -0.75 -5.63
N VAL A 61 2.66 0.57 -5.59
CA VAL A 61 2.34 1.39 -4.43
C VAL A 61 1.46 2.54 -4.88
N ILE A 62 0.31 2.69 -4.23
CA ILE A 62 -0.61 3.79 -4.46
C ILE A 62 -0.93 4.50 -3.15
N GLU A 63 -1.19 5.80 -3.24
CA GLU A 63 -1.84 6.51 -2.14
C GLU A 63 -3.30 6.07 -2.10
N ASP A 64 -3.80 5.74 -0.91
CA ASP A 64 -5.22 5.54 -0.71
C ASP A 64 -5.90 6.91 -0.72
N TYR A 65 -6.45 7.27 -1.87
CA TYR A 65 -7.30 8.43 -1.98
C TYR A 65 -8.68 8.02 -1.50
N TYR A 66 -9.13 8.62 -0.39
CA TYR A 66 -10.51 8.55 0.06
C TYR A 66 -11.44 9.11 -1.03
N THR A 67 -11.85 8.26 -1.97
CA THR A 67 -12.94 8.58 -2.88
C THR A 67 -14.22 8.37 -2.10
N GLN A 68 -14.89 9.48 -1.75
CA GLN A 68 -16.30 9.43 -1.37
C GLN A 68 -17.06 8.95 -2.60
N LEU A 69 -17.25 7.64 -2.73
CA LEU A 69 -18.18 7.10 -3.70
C LEU A 69 -19.55 7.66 -3.30
N PRO A 70 -20.19 8.47 -4.16
CA PRO A 70 -21.53 8.94 -3.86
C PRO A 70 -22.42 7.70 -3.68
N PRO A 71 -23.41 7.75 -2.76
CA PRO A 71 -24.33 6.64 -2.59
C PRO A 71 -24.96 6.32 -3.95
N PRO A 72 -25.22 5.03 -4.26
CA PRO A 72 -25.64 4.58 -5.58
C PRO A 72 -26.95 5.21 -6.09
N GLU A 73 -27.72 5.83 -5.20
CA GLU A 73 -28.95 6.57 -5.50
C GLU A 73 -28.73 8.07 -5.80
N SER A 74 -27.48 8.54 -5.85
CA SER A 74 -27.21 9.95 -6.19
C SER A 74 -27.53 10.20 -7.65
N GLU A 75 -28.40 11.17 -7.93
CA GLU A 75 -28.68 11.61 -9.29
C GLU A 75 -27.38 12.00 -9.99
N ILE A 76 -27.09 11.33 -11.10
CA ILE A 76 -26.01 11.69 -12.02
C ILE A 76 -26.40 13.04 -12.65
N GLN A 77 -25.67 14.11 -12.34
CA GLN A 77 -25.80 15.39 -13.03
C GLN A 77 -25.13 15.33 -14.41
#